data_AF-A0A9X8VJ46-F1
#
_entry.id   AF-A0A9X8VJ46-F1
#
_cell.length_a   1.000
_cell.length_b   1.000
_cell.length_c   1.000
_cell.angle_alpha   90.00
_cell.angle_beta   90.00
_cell.angle_gamma   90.00
#
_symmetry.space_group_name_H-M   'P 1'
#
loop_
_entity.id
_entity.type
_entity.pdbx_description
1 polymer ?
#
loop_
_entity_poly.entity_id
_entity_poly.type
_entity_poly.pdbx_seq_one_letter_code
_entity_poly.pdbx_strand_id
1 'polypeptide(L)' 'ALSNILKHAAASEVSIQVINKRGEVTLSVCDNGRGLPAETSRPDHYGLIIMRDRAKSLHGRCDILPRSGGGTEVRVSF' A
#
# COMPACT_ATOMS: atom_id res chain seq x y z
N ALA A 1 -2.20 -1.51 -5.24
CA ALA A 1 -2.05 -0.19 -4.59
C ALA A 1 -2.69 0.92 -5.40
N LEU A 2 -2.20 1.25 -6.61
CA LEU A 2 -2.72 2.36 -7.42
C LEU A 2 -4.23 2.33 -7.69
N SER A 3 -4.81 1.17 -8.02
CA SER A 3 -6.26 1.06 -8.21
C SER A 3 -7.05 1.41 -6.93
N ASN A 4 -6.54 1.04 -5.75
CA ASN A 4 -7.17 1.39 -4.47
C ASN A 4 -7.11 2.89 -4.23
N ILE A 5 -6.00 3.53 -4.58
CA ILE A 5 -5.84 4.98 -4.46
C ILE A 5 -6.86 5.69 -5.36
N LEU A 6 -6.91 5.32 -6.65
CA LEU A 6 -7.84 5.90 -7.62
C LEU A 6 -9.30 5.79 -7.19
N LYS A 7 -9.69 4.64 -6.62
CA LYS A 7 -11.08 4.38 -6.22
C LYS A 7 -11.44 4.96 -4.85
N HIS A 8 -10.49 5.10 -3.94
CA HIS A 8 -10.82 5.28 -2.52
C HIS A 8 -10.08 6.40 -1.79
N ALA A 9 -8.93 6.88 -2.26
CA ALA A 9 -8.10 7.79 -1.48
C ALA A 9 -8.52 9.26 -1.60
N ALA A 10 -9.17 9.67 -2.69
CA ALA A 10 -9.37 11.09 -3.02
C ALA A 10 -8.05 11.90 -2.91
N ALA A 11 -6.95 11.28 -3.33
CA ALA A 11 -5.61 11.85 -3.30
C ALA A 11 -5.41 12.82 -4.47
N SER A 12 -4.67 13.90 -4.25
CA SER A 12 -4.21 14.80 -5.31
C SER A 12 -2.84 14.41 -5.86
N GLU A 13 -2.08 13.61 -5.11
CA GLU A 13 -0.74 13.18 -5.46
C GLU A 13 -0.49 11.73 -5.06
N VAL A 14 0.31 11.04 -5.89
CA VAL A 14 0.80 9.69 -5.62
C VAL A 14 2.29 9.64 -5.93
N SER A 15 3.07 9.04 -5.05
CA SER A 15 4.48 8.76 -5.27
C SER A 15 4.74 7.25 -5.25
N ILE A 16 5.64 6.81 -6.13
CA ILE A 16 6.10 5.43 -6.22
C ILE A 16 7.61 5.44 -6.07
N GLN A 17 8.13 4.61 -5.20
CA GLN A 17 9.56 4.49 -4.94
C GLN A 17 9.98 3.03 -4.96
N VAL A 18 11.08 2.74 -5.64
CA VAL A 18 11.75 1.43 -5.60
C VAL A 18 13.16 1.64 -5.08
N ILE A 19 13.52 0.93 -4.01
CA ILE A 19 14.86 0.95 -3.43
C ILE A 19 15.39 -0.48 -3.48
N ASN A 20 16.61 -0.64 -3.97
CA ASN A 20 17.37 -1.87 -3.79
C ASN A 20 18.55 -1.56 -2.85
N LYS A 21 18.56 -2.19 -1.68
CA LYS A 21 19.63 -1.99 -0.69
C LYS A 21 19.97 -3.31 -0.03
N ARG A 22 21.26 -3.67 -0.04
CA ARG A 22 21.79 -4.90 0.58
C ARG A 22 21.08 -6.18 0.10
N GLY A 23 20.64 -6.21 -1.15
CA GLY A 23 19.95 -7.36 -1.74
C GLY A 23 18.45 -7.42 -1.43
N GLU A 24 17.92 -6.49 -0.62
CA GLU A 24 16.49 -6.36 -0.37
C GLU A 24 15.88 -5.32 -1.32
N VAL A 25 14.79 -5.68 -2.00
CA VAL A 25 14.05 -4.78 -2.89
C VAL A 25 12.79 -4.32 -2.16
N THR A 26 12.68 -3.01 -1.93
CA THR A 26 11.50 -2.38 -1.36
C THR A 26 10.77 -1.53 -2.40
N LEU A 27 9.49 -1.81 -2.62
CA LEU A 27 8.57 -0.97 -3.38
C LEU A 27 7.60 -0.28 -2.41
N SER A 28 7.58 1.05 -2.42
CA SER A 28 6.60 1.86 -1.70
C SER A 28 5.70 2.59 -2.68
N VAL A 29 4.39 2.54 -2.44
CA VAL A 29 3.38 3.35 -3.13
C VAL A 29 2.68 4.19 -2.07
N CYS A 30 2.78 5.50 -2.19
CA CYS A 30 2.30 6.44 -1.19
C CYS A 30 1.32 7.42 -1.83
N ASP A 31 0.21 7.68 -1.16
CA ASP A 31 -0.73 8.76 -1.53
C ASP A 31 -0.81 9.81 -0.41
N ASN A 32 -1.45 10.94 -0.71
CA ASN A 32 -1.74 12.03 0.23
C ASN A 32 -3.25 12.18 0.53
N GLY A 33 -4.03 11.12 0.30
CA GLY A 33 -5.48 11.14 0.40
C GLY A 33 -6.02 11.01 1.83
N ARG A 34 -7.26 10.55 1.95
CA ARG A 34 -7.96 10.42 3.25
C ARG A 34 -7.48 9.26 4.15
N GLY A 35 -6.52 8.46 3.68
CA GLY A 35 -6.05 7.27 4.39
C GLY A 35 -7.02 6.08 4.34
N LEU A 36 -6.74 5.07 5.16
CA LEU A 36 -7.59 3.88 5.30
C LEU A 36 -8.76 4.14 6.26
N PRO A 37 -9.97 3.63 5.96
CA PRO A 37 -11.10 3.71 6.88
C PRO A 37 -10.82 2.89 8.16
N ALA A 38 -11.27 3.41 9.30
CA ALA A 38 -11.10 2.78 10.62
C ALA A 38 -11.84 1.44 10.74
N GLU A 39 -12.96 1.29 10.03
CA GLU A 39 -13.71 0.03 9.97
C GLU A 39 -13.28 -0.80 8.75
N THR A 40 -12.69 -1.95 9.03
CA THR A 40 -12.22 -2.93 8.03
C THR A 40 -13.28 -3.97 7.65
N SER A 41 -14.56 -3.66 7.88
CA SER A 41 -15.69 -4.58 7.67
C SER A 41 -16.34 -4.48 6.28
N ARG A 42 -15.77 -3.70 5.35
CA ARG A 42 -16.36 -3.54 4.01
C ARG A 42 -16.05 -4.74 3.09
N PRO A 43 -16.96 -5.07 2.16
CA PRO A 43 -16.70 -6.08 1.12
C PRO A 43 -15.46 -5.79 0.26
N ASP A 44 -14.95 -4.56 0.23
CA ASP A 44 -13.88 -4.09 -0.67
C ASP A 44 -12.43 -4.35 -0.16
N HIS A 45 -12.24 -5.07 0.96
CA HIS A 45 -10.89 -5.34 1.50
C HIS A 45 -10.11 -6.44 0.77
N TYR A 46 -10.73 -7.15 -0.18
CA TYR A 46 -10.02 -8.15 -1.00
C TYR A 46 -8.76 -7.59 -1.64
N GLY A 47 -8.77 -6.32 -2.07
CA GLY A 47 -7.59 -5.68 -2.64
C GLY A 47 -6.38 -5.68 -1.71
N LEU A 48 -6.58 -5.45 -0.41
CA LEU A 48 -5.50 -5.45 0.58
C LEU A 48 -5.04 -6.87 0.91
N ILE A 49 -5.98 -7.81 1.01
CA ILE A 49 -5.69 -9.24 1.26
C ILE A 49 -4.88 -9.82 0.11
N ILE A 50 -5.31 -9.61 -1.13
CA ILE A 50 -4.60 -10.07 -2.33
C ILE A 50 -3.18 -9.50 -2.39
N MET A 51 -2.98 -8.22 -2.07
CA MET A 51 -1.63 -7.64 -2.03
C MET A 51 -0.73 -8.34 -1.00
N ARG A 52 -1.26 -8.64 0.20
CA ARG A 52 -0.52 -9.38 1.24
C ARG A 52 -0.20 -10.80 0.80
N ASP A 53 -1.17 -11.51 0.23
CA ASP A 53 -0.99 -12.90 -0.20
C ASP A 53 -0.01 -13.01 -1.37
N ARG A 54 -0.06 -12.05 -2.32
CA ARG A 54 0.91 -11.98 -3.42
C ARG A 54 2.32 -11.75 -2.94
N ALA A 55 2.53 -10.81 -1.99
CA ALA A 55 3.85 -10.61 -1.40
C ALA A 55 4.35 -11.89 -0.69
N LYS A 56 3.50 -12.51 0.13
CA LYS A 56 3.82 -13.77 0.82
C LYS A 56 4.16 -14.92 -0.15
N SER A 57 3.45 -15.04 -1.28
CA SER A 57 3.72 -16.08 -2.28
C SER A 57 5.10 -15.99 -2.93
N LEU A 58 5.73 -14.81 -2.83
CA LEU A 58 7.08 -14.53 -3.30
C LEU A 58 8.09 -14.45 -2.14
N HIS A 59 7.74 -14.97 -0.96
CA HIS A 59 8.52 -14.88 0.28
C HIS A 59 8.79 -13.45 0.77
N GLY A 60 8.01 -12.47 0.29
CA GLY A 60 8.09 -11.08 0.69
C GLY A 60 7.08 -10.69 1.77
N ARG A 61 7.15 -9.42 2.18
CA ARG A 61 6.25 -8.77 3.13
C ARG A 61 5.46 -7.67 2.45
N CYS A 62 4.21 -7.48 2.83
CA CYS A 62 3.43 -6.30 2.46
C CYS A 62 2.86 -5.63 3.71
N ASP A 63 3.31 -4.41 3.96
CA ASP A 63 2.84 -3.54 5.03
C ASP A 63 1.96 -2.43 4.44
N ILE A 64 0.89 -2.10 5.14
CA ILE A 64 -0.02 -1.02 4.74
C ILE A 64 -0.14 -0.10 5.95
N LEU A 65 0.36 1.11 5.83
CA LEU A 65 0.63 2.02 6.93
C LEU A 65 -0.06 3.36 6.69
N PRO A 66 -0.62 4.00 7.74
CA PRO A 66 -1.02 5.40 7.64
C PRO A 66 0.22 6.30 7.52
N ARG A 67 0.11 7.43 6.82
CA ARG A 67 1.18 8.42 6.71
C ARG A 67 0.95 9.64 7.60
N SER A 68 2.03 10.17 8.17
CA SER A 68 2.01 11.47 8.84
C SER A 68 1.75 12.56 7.81
N GLY A 69 0.61 13.25 7.93
CA GLY A 69 0.12 14.22 6.94
C GLY A 69 -1.05 13.74 6.08
N GLY A 70 -1.55 12.52 6.33
CA GLY A 70 -2.66 11.94 5.57
C GLY A 70 -2.19 10.96 4.49
N GLY A 71 -3.13 10.15 4.03
CA GLY A 71 -2.92 9.14 3.00
C GLY A 71 -2.44 7.79 3.52
N THR A 72 -2.09 6.92 2.58
CA THR A 72 -1.67 5.54 2.85
C THR A 72 -0.31 5.28 2.21
N GLU A 73 0.53 4.51 2.88
CA GLU A 73 1.69 3.85 2.29
C GLU A 73 1.40 2.36 2.16
N VAL A 74 1.55 1.82 0.94
CA VAL A 74 1.65 0.38 0.71
C VAL A 74 3.11 0.08 0.43
N ARG A 75 3.75 -0.67 1.32
CA ARG A 75 5.16 -1.07 1.21
C ARG A 75 5.24 -2.57 0.99
N VAL A 76 6.03 -2.98 -0.01
CA VAL A 76 6.33 -4.39 -0.28
C VAL A 76 7.84 -4.58 -0.26
N SER A 77 8.33 -5.58 0.45
CA SER A 77 9.76 -5.94 0.45
C SER A 77 10.00 -7.42 0.17
N PHE A 78 11.12 -7.71 -0.51
CA PHE A 78 11.63 -9.03 -0.87
C PHE A 78 13.11 -9.13 -0.55
#